data_AF-A0A9D3YSY9-F1
#
_entry.id   AF-A0A9D3YSY9-F1
#
_cell.length_a   1.000
_cell.length_b   1.000
_cell.length_c   1.000
_cell.angle_alpha   90.00
_cell.angle_beta   90.00
_cell.angle_gamma   90.00
#
_symmetry.space_group_name_H-M   'P 1'
#
loop_
_entity.id
_entity.type
_entity.pdbx_description
1 polymer ?
#
loop_
_entity_poly.entity_id
_entity_poly.type
_entity_poly.pdbx_seq_one_letter_code
_entity_poly.pdbx_strand_id
1 'polypeptide(L)'
;MVQDLLYFLVTMAVFLLAYAIASHSILYPDAPVTWETARQIIRKPYLHLYGELFLDETEDLKDCTNDASLWKNGTSERCPSETGRIVGPIMMAIYLLFSNILMLNLLIAMFSYTFNKIHERSEKIWCFQRYIMVKDYVQRPVLCPPVNVFWHIYQLFRCCLHKRTKHELSDDPFHSLNGVMQEALSRYLKRRDHLTKNAVNEEGFRNQALKGIEALNKKVDGLETKADREDEFRRHVLDQLKEMKESINNLHRKMADSRHKADEKTEP
;
A
#
# COMPACT_ATOMS: atom_id res chain seq x y z
N MET A 1 -14.61 -2.16 2.52
CA MET A 1 -14.18 -2.58 3.87
C MET A 1 -13.05 -3.60 3.79
N VAL A 2 -13.24 -4.82 3.26
CA VAL A 2 -12.14 -5.82 3.19
C VAL A 2 -11.01 -5.39 2.25
N GLN A 3 -11.32 -4.74 1.13
CA GLN A 3 -10.28 -4.20 0.22
C GLN A 3 -9.48 -3.09 0.89
N ASP A 4 -10.14 -2.13 1.55
CA ASP A 4 -9.48 -1.04 2.28
C ASP A 4 -8.65 -1.57 3.46
N LEU A 5 -9.16 -2.59 4.17
CA LEU A 5 -8.44 -3.32 5.20
C LEU A 5 -7.20 -4.01 4.62
N LEU A 6 -7.29 -4.64 3.44
CA LEU A 6 -6.16 -5.32 2.82
C LEU A 6 -5.04 -4.33 2.47
N TYR A 7 -5.36 -3.19 1.88
CA TYR A 7 -4.37 -2.14 1.59
C TYR A 7 -3.68 -1.64 2.85
N PHE A 8 -4.46 -1.46 3.92
CA PHE A 8 -3.90 -1.11 5.22
C PHE A 8 -2.99 -2.20 5.78
N LEU A 9 -3.43 -3.46 5.78
CA LEU A 9 -2.63 -4.59 6.27
C LEU A 9 -1.31 -4.74 5.52
N VAL A 10 -1.31 -4.56 4.20
CA VAL A 10 -0.08 -4.57 3.39
C VAL A 10 0.85 -3.44 3.81
N THR A 11 0.31 -2.23 4.00
CA THR A 11 1.10 -1.09 4.45
C THR A 11 1.70 -1.35 5.85
N MET A 12 0.87 -1.80 6.80
CA MET A 12 1.30 -2.18 8.14
C MET A 12 2.39 -3.26 8.12
N ALA A 13 2.24 -4.28 7.28
CA ALA A 13 3.21 -5.36 7.15
C ALA A 13 4.57 -4.85 6.67
N VAL A 14 4.61 -3.91 5.72
CA VAL A 14 5.87 -3.31 5.24
C VAL A 14 6.59 -2.57 6.37
N PHE A 15 5.88 -1.75 7.14
CA PHE A 15 6.47 -1.03 8.27
C PHE A 15 6.91 -1.96 9.41
N LEU A 16 6.10 -2.97 9.73
CA LEU A 16 6.43 -3.99 10.73
C LEU A 16 7.70 -4.73 10.34
N LEU A 17 7.80 -5.23 9.10
CA LEU A 17 8.97 -5.95 8.63
C LEU A 17 10.23 -5.07 8.62
N ALA A 18 10.11 -3.80 8.24
CA ALA A 18 11.23 -2.86 8.26
C ALA A 18 11.79 -2.68 9.67
N TYR A 19 10.94 -2.40 10.66
CA TYR A 19 11.35 -2.31 12.06
C TYR A 19 11.87 -3.65 12.60
N ALA A 20 11.22 -4.76 12.27
CA ALA A 20 11.59 -6.09 12.71
C ALA A 20 13.03 -6.46 12.33
N ILE A 21 13.36 -6.31 11.05
CA ILE A 21 14.66 -6.66 10.51
C ILE A 21 15.72 -5.69 11.03
N ALA A 22 15.43 -4.37 11.05
CA ALA A 22 16.37 -3.37 11.53
C ALA A 22 16.70 -3.56 13.02
N SER A 23 15.69 -3.72 13.87
CA SER A 23 15.85 -3.92 15.31
C SER A 23 16.62 -5.20 15.62
N HIS A 24 16.27 -6.33 14.96
CA HIS A 24 16.97 -7.59 15.16
C HIS A 24 18.43 -7.53 14.71
N SER A 25 18.72 -6.88 13.58
CA SER A 25 20.09 -6.74 13.05
C SER A 25 20.99 -5.91 13.97
N ILE A 26 20.43 -4.90 14.64
CA ILE A 26 21.16 -4.03 15.57
C ILE A 26 21.39 -4.75 16.91
N LEU A 27 20.41 -5.51 17.41
CA LEU A 27 20.54 -6.25 18.67
C LEU A 27 21.49 -7.45 18.57
N TYR A 28 21.39 -8.22 17.48
CA TYR A 28 22.10 -9.50 17.31
C TYR A 28 22.92 -9.53 16.00
N PRO A 29 24.06 -8.84 15.94
CA PRO A 29 24.91 -8.83 14.73
C PRO A 29 25.44 -10.23 14.42
N ASP A 30 25.47 -10.68 13.16
CA ASP A 30 25.94 -12.01 12.75
C ASP A 30 25.09 -13.21 13.25
N ALA A 31 23.83 -12.98 13.63
CA ALA A 31 22.91 -14.07 13.93
C ALA A 31 22.58 -14.90 12.67
N PRO A 32 22.57 -16.24 12.74
CA PRO A 32 22.23 -17.09 11.60
C PRO A 32 20.74 -16.95 11.26
N VAL A 33 20.44 -16.90 9.97
CA VAL A 33 19.07 -16.86 9.47
C VAL A 33 18.47 -18.27 9.52
N THR A 34 18.01 -18.67 10.70
CA THR A 34 17.25 -19.92 10.88
C THR A 34 15.74 -19.64 10.84
N TRP A 35 14.95 -20.69 10.61
CA TRP A 35 13.48 -20.58 10.62
C TRP A 35 12.94 -20.08 11.97
N GLU A 36 13.60 -20.43 13.07
CA GLU A 36 13.22 -19.99 14.41
C GLU A 36 13.46 -18.49 14.59
N THR A 37 14.63 -18.01 14.14
CA THR A 37 14.97 -16.59 14.11
C THR A 37 13.97 -15.80 13.26
N ALA A 38 13.64 -16.29 12.06
CA ALA A 38 12.65 -15.65 11.18
C ALA A 38 11.27 -15.53 11.85
N ARG A 39 10.83 -16.56 12.58
CA ARG A 39 9.59 -16.55 13.35
C ARG A 39 9.63 -15.51 14.48
N GLN A 40 10.74 -15.43 15.21
CA GLN A 40 10.90 -14.46 16.30
C GLN A 40 10.93 -13.02 15.78
N ILE A 41 11.63 -12.77 14.66
CA ILE A 41 11.70 -11.46 14.00
C ILE A 41 10.31 -10.94 13.65
N ILE A 42 9.39 -11.79 13.17
CA ILE A 42 8.02 -11.36 12.85
C ILE A 42 7.16 -11.27 14.12
N ARG A 43 7.27 -12.25 15.02
CA ARG A 43 6.40 -12.37 16.20
C ARG A 43 6.60 -11.22 17.20
N LYS A 44 7.84 -10.88 17.55
CA LYS A 44 8.10 -9.87 18.60
C LYS A 44 7.53 -8.49 18.24
N PRO A 45 7.86 -7.89 17.08
CA PRO A 45 7.30 -6.61 16.65
C PRO A 45 5.78 -6.61 16.49
N TYR A 46 5.21 -7.74 16.05
CA TYR A 46 3.76 -7.89 15.98
C TYR A 46 3.11 -7.80 17.37
N LEU A 47 3.71 -8.43 18.38
CA LEU A 47 3.23 -8.34 19.77
C LEU A 47 3.50 -6.97 20.41
N HIS A 48 4.56 -6.28 20.00
CA HIS A 48 4.81 -4.89 20.41
C HIS A 48 3.62 -3.98 20.03
N LEU A 49 2.97 -4.21 18.88
CA LEU A 49 1.76 -3.48 18.47
C LEU A 49 0.62 -3.58 19.50
N TYR A 50 0.51 -4.73 20.18
CA TYR A 50 -0.49 -4.98 21.21
C TYR A 50 -0.04 -4.55 22.62
N GLY A 51 1.18 -4.03 22.76
CA GLY A 51 1.73 -3.52 24.01
C GLY A 51 2.55 -4.54 24.81
N GLU A 52 2.84 -5.72 24.28
CA GLU A 52 3.78 -6.65 24.90
C GLU A 52 5.22 -6.28 24.47
N LEU A 53 6.02 -5.71 25.38
CA LEU A 53 7.33 -5.12 25.04
C LEU A 53 8.55 -6.02 25.28
N PHE A 54 8.39 -7.22 25.89
CA PHE A 54 9.48 -8.16 26.21
C PHE A 54 10.76 -7.49 26.74
N LEU A 55 10.61 -6.55 27.67
CA LEU A 55 11.73 -5.77 28.23
C LEU A 55 12.74 -6.67 28.95
N ASP A 56 12.26 -7.72 29.61
CA ASP A 56 13.08 -8.69 30.34
C ASP A 56 14.12 -9.36 29.43
N GLU A 57 13.78 -9.64 28.16
CA GLU A 57 14.73 -10.25 27.21
C GLU A 57 15.76 -9.24 26.65
N THR A 58 15.51 -7.93 26.81
CA THR A 58 16.34 -6.87 26.23
C THR A 58 17.21 -6.17 27.28
N GLU A 59 16.71 -6.07 28.51
CA GLU A 59 17.35 -5.35 29.63
C GLU A 59 17.96 -6.29 30.67
N ASP A 60 17.35 -7.45 30.95
CA ASP A 60 17.83 -8.39 31.98
C ASP A 60 18.79 -9.45 31.40
N LEU A 61 20.08 -9.27 31.68
CA LEU A 61 21.18 -10.13 31.21
C LEU A 61 21.35 -11.43 32.04
N LYS A 62 20.27 -12.00 32.59
CA LYS A 62 20.40 -13.08 33.59
C LYS A 62 20.64 -14.48 32.98
N ASP A 63 20.23 -14.73 31.74
CA ASP A 63 20.28 -16.06 31.12
C ASP A 63 20.81 -16.05 29.66
N CYS A 64 21.86 -15.25 29.39
CA CYS A 64 22.42 -15.16 28.04
C CYS A 64 23.94 -15.35 27.99
N THR A 65 24.45 -15.76 26.82
CA THR A 65 25.88 -15.96 26.56
C THR A 65 26.37 -15.15 25.36
N ASN A 66 27.63 -14.70 25.42
CA ASN A 66 28.33 -14.07 24.30
C ASN A 66 29.16 -15.07 23.47
N ASP A 67 29.34 -16.30 23.96
CA ASP A 67 30.18 -17.32 23.30
C ASP A 67 29.53 -17.90 22.05
N ALA A 68 30.22 -17.74 20.91
CA ALA A 68 29.75 -18.17 19.59
C ALA A 68 29.41 -19.66 19.48
N SER A 69 30.07 -20.52 20.25
CA SER A 69 29.80 -21.96 20.26
C SER A 69 28.50 -22.30 21.00
N LEU A 70 28.19 -21.59 22.09
CA LEU A 70 27.05 -21.88 22.96
C LEU A 70 25.72 -21.40 22.36
N TRP A 71 25.68 -20.20 21.79
CA TRP A 71 24.44 -19.71 21.17
C TRP A 71 24.18 -20.29 19.78
N LYS A 72 25.22 -20.71 19.02
CA LYS A 72 25.01 -21.42 17.74
C LYS A 72 24.49 -22.84 17.93
N ASN A 73 24.82 -23.47 19.06
CA ASN A 73 24.37 -24.83 19.39
C ASN A 73 22.98 -24.85 20.08
N GLY A 74 22.37 -23.68 20.30
CA GLY A 74 21.04 -23.55 20.90
C GLY A 74 20.98 -23.88 22.40
N THR A 75 22.12 -24.01 23.07
CA THR A 75 22.18 -24.33 24.52
C THR A 75 21.85 -23.15 25.41
N SER A 76 22.03 -21.92 24.93
CA SER A 76 21.70 -20.68 25.66
C SER A 76 21.42 -19.56 24.68
N GLU A 77 20.59 -18.58 25.09
CA GLU A 77 20.26 -17.43 24.25
C GLU A 77 21.45 -16.47 24.12
N ARG A 78 21.52 -15.77 22.99
CA ARG A 78 22.59 -14.80 22.74
C ARG A 78 22.27 -13.48 23.47
N CYS A 79 23.26 -12.88 24.11
CA CYS A 79 23.08 -11.55 24.70
C CYS A 79 22.95 -10.45 23.63
N PRO A 80 22.15 -9.40 23.87
CA PRO A 80 22.09 -8.24 22.99
C PRO A 80 23.42 -7.46 23.01
N SER A 81 23.77 -6.87 21.87
CA SER A 81 24.94 -5.98 21.75
C SER A 81 24.80 -4.74 22.65
N GLU A 82 25.92 -4.23 23.17
CA GLU A 82 25.95 -2.99 23.99
C GLU A 82 25.30 -1.80 23.27
N THR A 83 25.54 -1.65 21.97
CA THR A 83 24.88 -0.62 21.15
C THR A 83 23.39 -0.92 20.98
N GLY A 84 23.04 -2.19 20.81
CA GLY A 84 21.66 -2.64 20.68
C GLY A 84 20.82 -2.39 21.93
N ARG A 85 21.42 -2.51 23.12
CA ARG A 85 20.75 -2.23 24.40
C ARG A 85 20.31 -0.77 24.54
N ILE A 86 21.09 0.18 24.00
CA ILE A 86 20.75 1.61 24.05
C ILE A 86 19.80 1.98 22.92
N VAL A 87 20.07 1.50 21.69
CA VAL A 87 19.31 1.88 20.50
C VAL A 87 17.97 1.15 20.40
N GLY A 88 17.88 -0.09 20.89
CA GLY A 88 16.70 -0.95 20.83
C GLY A 88 15.45 -0.32 21.43
N PRO A 89 15.49 0.13 22.71
CA PRO A 89 14.36 0.79 23.35
C PRO A 89 13.93 2.08 22.64
N ILE A 90 14.88 2.85 22.11
CA ILE A 90 14.59 4.09 21.35
C ILE A 90 13.85 3.75 20.04
N MET A 91 14.35 2.77 19.28
CA MET A 91 13.70 2.30 18.05
C MET A 91 12.32 1.72 18.32
N MET A 92 12.15 1.00 19.43
CA MET A 92 10.86 0.47 19.88
C MET A 92 9.88 1.60 20.22
N ALA A 93 10.32 2.63 20.97
CA ALA A 93 9.48 3.78 21.31
C ALA A 93 9.00 4.53 20.05
N ILE A 94 9.90 4.77 19.09
CA ILE A 94 9.57 5.37 17.80
C ILE A 94 8.57 4.48 17.05
N TYR A 95 8.82 3.17 16.96
CA TYR A 95 7.91 2.22 16.31
C TYR A 95 6.50 2.24 16.92
N LEU A 96 6.39 2.24 18.25
CA LEU A 96 5.10 2.29 18.94
C LEU A 96 4.39 3.62 18.73
N LEU A 97 5.12 4.73 18.72
CA LEU A 97 4.56 6.05 18.42
C LEU A 97 3.94 6.06 17.02
N PHE A 98 4.70 5.65 16.00
CA PHE A 98 4.22 5.61 14.61
C PHE A 98 3.07 4.61 14.43
N SER A 99 3.16 3.43 15.02
CA SER A 99 2.14 2.39 14.84
C SER A 99 0.84 2.72 15.56
N ASN A 100 0.91 3.21 16.81
CA ASN A 100 -0.30 3.49 17.60
C ASN A 100 -0.92 4.85 17.25
N ILE A 101 -0.11 5.90 17.03
CA ILE A 101 -0.65 7.24 16.77
C ILE A 101 -0.98 7.44 15.30
N LEU A 102 -0.22 6.87 14.36
CA LEU A 102 -0.46 7.09 12.93
C LEU A 102 -1.24 5.93 12.32
N MET A 103 -0.77 4.69 12.45
CA MET A 103 -1.42 3.58 11.73
C MET A 103 -2.81 3.23 12.28
N LEU A 104 -2.98 3.03 13.59
CA LEU A 104 -4.30 2.70 14.14
C LEU A 104 -5.32 3.83 13.93
N ASN A 105 -4.90 5.09 14.12
CA ASN A 105 -5.80 6.24 13.92
C ASN A 105 -6.21 6.41 12.45
N LEU A 106 -5.28 6.17 11.51
CA LEU A 106 -5.61 6.17 10.08
C LEU A 106 -6.50 4.99 9.68
N LEU A 107 -6.31 3.80 10.29
CA LEU A 107 -7.20 2.66 10.08
C LEU A 107 -8.63 2.98 10.52
N ILE A 108 -8.79 3.53 11.73
CA ILE A 108 -10.09 3.91 12.27
C ILE A 108 -10.74 4.96 11.36
N ALA A 109 -9.98 5.95 10.89
CA ALA A 109 -10.47 6.97 9.97
C ALA A 109 -10.92 6.37 8.62
N MET A 110 -10.14 5.46 8.03
CA MET A 110 -10.46 4.75 6.79
C MET A 110 -11.71 3.88 6.93
N PHE A 111 -11.85 3.17 8.05
CA PHE A 111 -13.04 2.40 8.36
C PHE A 111 -14.26 3.26 8.56
N SER A 112 -14.15 4.36 9.30
CA SER A 112 -15.26 5.31 9.46
C SER A 112 -15.69 5.89 8.11
N TYR A 113 -14.75 6.35 7.29
CA TYR A 113 -15.03 6.85 5.95
C TYR A 113 -15.73 5.82 5.06
N THR A 114 -15.17 4.61 5.02
CA THR A 114 -15.70 3.51 4.20
C THR A 114 -17.05 3.04 4.70
N PHE A 115 -17.23 2.93 6.02
CA PHE A 115 -18.49 2.57 6.65
C PHE A 115 -19.56 3.58 6.26
N ASN A 116 -19.32 4.87 6.45
CA ASN A 116 -20.27 5.92 6.09
C ASN A 116 -20.58 5.91 4.59
N LYS A 117 -19.58 5.71 3.72
CA LYS A 117 -19.77 5.61 2.27
C LYS A 117 -20.61 4.40 1.84
N ILE A 118 -20.50 3.29 2.56
CA ILE A 118 -21.11 2.00 2.21
C ILE A 118 -22.43 1.76 2.97
N HIS A 119 -22.70 2.48 4.06
CA HIS A 119 -23.84 2.25 4.95
C HIS A 119 -25.19 2.32 4.21
N GLU A 120 -25.50 3.45 3.57
CA GLU A 120 -26.77 3.63 2.85
C GLU A 120 -26.99 2.60 1.72
N ARG A 121 -25.91 2.15 1.09
CA ARG A 121 -25.97 1.16 0.01
C ARG A 121 -26.23 -0.23 0.55
N SER A 122 -25.60 -0.56 1.68
CA SER A 122 -25.74 -1.85 2.34
C SER A 122 -27.12 -2.03 2.93
N GLU A 123 -27.72 -0.97 3.50
CA GLU A 123 -29.09 -1.03 4.01
C GLU A 123 -30.11 -1.36 2.91
N LYS A 124 -29.97 -0.77 1.72
CA LYS A 124 -30.85 -1.07 0.58
C LYS A 124 -30.74 -2.53 0.13
N ILE A 125 -29.52 -3.05 0.05
CA ILE A 125 -29.26 -4.46 -0.29
C ILE A 125 -29.79 -5.39 0.82
N TRP A 126 -29.58 -5.02 2.09
CA TRP A 126 -30.06 -5.76 3.23
C TRP A 126 -31.58 -5.87 3.25
N CYS A 127 -32.31 -4.78 2.97
CA CYS A 127 -33.77 -4.80 2.85
C CYS A 127 -34.24 -5.80 1.77
N PHE A 128 -33.54 -5.86 0.64
CA PHE A 128 -33.84 -6.83 -0.43
C PHE A 128 -33.51 -8.27 -0.02
N GLN A 129 -32.35 -8.50 0.59
CA GLN A 129 -31.97 -9.81 1.11
C GLN A 129 -32.94 -10.30 2.19
N ARG A 130 -33.38 -9.40 3.08
CA ARG A 130 -34.39 -9.68 4.09
C ARG A 130 -35.71 -10.09 3.46
N TYR A 131 -36.15 -9.42 2.40
CA TYR A 131 -37.35 -9.81 1.66
C TYR A 131 -37.24 -11.22 1.10
N ILE A 132 -36.12 -11.56 0.43
CA ILE A 132 -35.90 -12.92 -0.09
C ILE A 132 -35.93 -13.93 1.05
N MET A 133 -35.22 -13.66 2.14
CA MET A 133 -35.18 -14.57 3.29
C MET A 133 -36.57 -14.80 3.90
N VAL A 134 -37.36 -13.75 4.07
CA VAL A 134 -38.73 -13.88 4.59
C VAL A 134 -39.62 -14.65 3.63
N LYS A 135 -39.56 -14.35 2.33
CA LYS A 135 -40.31 -15.10 1.31
C LYS A 135 -39.97 -16.59 1.34
N ASP A 136 -38.68 -16.92 1.34
CA ASP A 136 -38.20 -18.31 1.41
C ASP A 136 -38.67 -18.99 2.70
N TYR A 137 -38.76 -18.25 3.80
CA TYR A 137 -39.23 -18.80 5.08
C TYR A 137 -40.73 -19.08 5.08
N VAL A 138 -41.55 -18.21 4.46
CA VAL A 138 -43.00 -18.40 4.34
C VAL A 138 -43.35 -19.58 3.43
N GLN A 139 -42.56 -19.81 2.38
CA GLN A 139 -42.77 -20.93 1.46
C GLN A 139 -42.27 -22.28 2.01
N ARG A 140 -41.45 -22.27 3.06
CA ARG A 140 -40.94 -23.50 3.69
C ARG A 140 -42.00 -24.14 4.60
N PRO A 141 -42.03 -25.48 4.67
CA PRO A 141 -42.90 -26.18 5.60
C PRO A 141 -42.53 -25.86 7.05
N VAL A 142 -43.56 -25.79 7.90
CA VAL A 142 -43.49 -25.31 9.29
C VAL A 142 -42.65 -26.18 10.22
N LEU A 143 -42.29 -27.40 9.79
CA LEU A 143 -41.57 -28.36 10.62
C LEU A 143 -40.05 -28.20 10.50
N CYS A 144 -39.37 -28.33 11.64
CA CYS A 144 -37.92 -28.31 11.73
C CYS A 144 -37.27 -29.31 10.75
N PRO A 145 -36.06 -29.02 10.23
CA PRO A 145 -35.37 -29.85 9.23
C PRO A 145 -35.40 -31.37 9.47
N PRO A 146 -35.19 -31.90 10.70
CA PRO A 146 -35.26 -33.35 10.93
C PRO A 146 -36.68 -33.95 10.79
N VAL A 147 -37.74 -33.18 11.04
CA VAL A 147 -39.14 -33.68 11.04
C VAL A 147 -39.87 -33.37 9.72
N ASN A 148 -39.25 -32.57 8.85
CA ASN A 148 -39.77 -32.20 7.53
C ASN A 148 -39.97 -33.40 6.59
N VAL A 149 -39.26 -34.52 6.83
CA VAL A 149 -39.43 -35.75 6.03
C VAL A 149 -40.87 -36.28 6.13
N PHE A 150 -41.50 -36.22 7.31
CA PHE A 150 -42.89 -36.65 7.49
C PHE A 150 -43.89 -35.78 6.71
N TRP A 151 -43.61 -34.47 6.60
CA TRP A 151 -44.42 -33.56 5.80
C TRP A 151 -44.38 -33.91 4.31
N HIS A 152 -43.20 -34.22 3.78
CA HIS A 152 -43.04 -34.65 2.39
C HIS A 152 -43.68 -36.01 2.12
N ILE A 153 -43.60 -36.97 3.06
CA ILE A 153 -44.28 -38.27 2.95
C ILE A 153 -45.80 -38.09 2.89
N TYR A 154 -46.36 -37.23 3.74
CA TYR A 154 -47.80 -36.91 3.74
C TYR A 154 -48.26 -36.25 2.43
N GLN A 155 -47.50 -35.27 1.92
CA GLN A 155 -47.75 -34.63 0.62
C GLN A 155 -47.74 -35.65 -0.52
N LEU A 156 -46.76 -36.57 -0.53
CA LEU A 156 -46.64 -37.62 -1.55
C LEU A 156 -47.84 -38.58 -1.52
N PHE A 157 -48.26 -39.01 -0.33
CA PHE A 157 -49.40 -39.91 -0.13
C PHE A 157 -50.71 -39.25 -0.58
N ARG A 158 -50.91 -37.97 -0.26
CA ARG A 158 -52.07 -37.19 -0.73
C ARG A 158 -52.08 -36.98 -2.24
N CYS A 159 -50.93 -36.69 -2.86
CA CYS A 159 -50.83 -36.58 -4.31
C CYS A 159 -51.13 -37.90 -5.04
N CYS A 160 -50.71 -39.04 -4.47
CA CYS A 160 -50.99 -40.35 -5.07
C CYS A 160 -52.46 -40.75 -4.95
N LEU A 161 -53.14 -40.34 -3.88
CA LEU A 161 -54.55 -40.67 -3.62
C LEU A 161 -55.56 -39.68 -4.27
N HIS A 162 -55.19 -38.42 -4.48
CA HIS A 162 -56.02 -37.44 -5.19
C HIS A 162 -55.43 -37.16 -6.58
N LYS A 163 -56.02 -37.76 -7.63
CA LYS A 163 -55.72 -37.38 -9.02
C LYS A 163 -56.13 -35.91 -9.25
N ARG A 164 -55.13 -35.02 -9.22
CA ARG A 164 -55.15 -33.63 -9.71
C ARG A 164 -56.45 -32.86 -9.41
N THR A 165 -56.69 -32.56 -8.15
CA THR A 165 -57.22 -31.22 -7.87
C THR A 165 -56.00 -30.31 -7.93
N LYS A 166 -55.87 -29.53 -9.01
CA LYS A 166 -54.89 -28.43 -9.05
C LYS A 166 -55.12 -27.66 -7.76
N HIS A 167 -54.21 -27.78 -6.81
CA HIS A 167 -54.17 -26.91 -5.66
C HIS A 167 -54.13 -25.53 -6.29
N GLU A 168 -55.23 -24.77 -6.15
CA GLU A 168 -55.22 -23.36 -6.48
C GLU A 168 -53.99 -22.83 -5.76
N LEU A 169 -53.01 -22.43 -6.56
CA LEU A 169 -51.80 -21.81 -6.09
C LEU A 169 -52.34 -20.57 -5.40
N SER A 170 -52.47 -20.67 -4.08
CA SER A 170 -53.02 -19.63 -3.22
C SER A 170 -52.42 -18.33 -3.72
N ASP A 171 -53.27 -17.37 -4.09
CA ASP A 171 -52.89 -16.04 -4.58
C ASP A 171 -51.71 -15.54 -3.74
N ASP A 172 -50.48 -15.80 -4.22
CA ASP A 172 -49.31 -15.71 -3.37
C ASP A 172 -49.08 -14.20 -3.23
N PRO A 173 -49.33 -13.58 -2.05
CA PRO A 173 -49.33 -12.12 -1.94
C PRO A 173 -47.96 -11.54 -2.34
N PHE A 174 -46.93 -12.38 -2.26
CA PHE A 174 -45.57 -12.11 -2.66
C PHE A 174 -45.32 -12.17 -4.18
N HIS A 175 -46.19 -12.76 -5.01
CA HIS A 175 -45.96 -12.89 -6.46
C HIS A 175 -45.94 -11.54 -7.16
N SER A 176 -46.93 -10.68 -6.89
CA SER A 176 -46.97 -9.29 -7.36
C SER A 176 -45.76 -8.49 -6.85
N LEU A 177 -45.45 -8.64 -5.55
CA LEU A 177 -44.36 -7.92 -4.90
C LEU A 177 -42.97 -8.36 -5.42
N ASN A 178 -42.82 -9.63 -5.83
CA ASN A 178 -41.59 -10.15 -6.43
C ASN A 178 -41.23 -9.43 -7.71
N GLY A 179 -42.22 -9.23 -8.61
CA GLY A 179 -41.98 -8.54 -9.87
C GLY A 179 -41.45 -7.13 -9.64
N VAL A 180 -42.12 -6.37 -8.77
CA VAL A 180 -41.73 -5.00 -8.42
C VAL A 180 -40.35 -4.97 -7.76
N MET A 181 -40.09 -5.87 -6.81
CA MET A 181 -38.84 -5.90 -6.06
C MET A 181 -37.65 -6.33 -6.95
N GLN A 182 -37.85 -7.32 -7.82
CA GLN A 182 -36.84 -7.80 -8.75
C GLN A 182 -36.53 -6.76 -9.83
N GLU A 183 -37.55 -6.04 -10.31
CA GLU A 183 -37.36 -4.91 -11.20
C GLU A 183 -36.59 -3.78 -10.52
N ALA A 184 -36.95 -3.41 -9.29
CA ALA A 184 -36.26 -2.39 -8.52
C ALA A 184 -34.78 -2.74 -8.29
N LEU A 185 -34.47 -4.00 -7.92
CA LEU A 185 -33.09 -4.47 -7.79
C LEU A 185 -32.36 -4.41 -9.14
N SER A 186 -32.96 -4.90 -10.22
CA SER A 186 -32.34 -4.90 -11.54
C SER A 186 -31.98 -3.48 -11.99
N ARG A 187 -32.87 -2.52 -11.76
CA ARG A 187 -32.64 -1.08 -12.03
C ARG A 187 -31.50 -0.54 -11.17
N TYR A 188 -31.45 -0.90 -9.89
CA TYR A 188 -30.37 -0.50 -8.98
C TYR A 188 -29.01 -1.06 -9.43
N LEU A 189 -28.93 -2.36 -9.72
CA LEU A 189 -27.70 -3.02 -10.17
C LEU A 189 -27.22 -2.49 -11.52
N LYS A 190 -28.14 -2.26 -12.47
CA LYS A 190 -27.83 -1.69 -13.78
C LYS A 190 -27.30 -0.26 -13.67
N ARG A 191 -27.89 0.57 -12.78
CA ARG A 191 -27.40 1.92 -12.50
C ARG A 191 -26.01 1.90 -11.86
N ARG A 192 -25.76 0.97 -10.93
CA ARG A 192 -24.43 0.75 -10.34
C ARG A 192 -23.40 0.38 -11.41
N ASP A 193 -23.70 -0.57 -12.28
CA ASP A 193 -22.79 -0.97 -13.37
C ASP A 193 -22.47 0.20 -14.30
N HIS A 194 -23.47 1.02 -14.64
CA HIS A 194 -23.28 2.20 -15.47
C HIS A 194 -22.36 3.23 -14.81
N LEU A 195 -22.57 3.52 -13.52
CA LEU A 195 -21.71 4.41 -12.75
C LEU A 195 -20.27 3.87 -12.69
N THR A 196 -20.11 2.56 -12.53
CA THR A 196 -18.80 1.92 -12.46
C THR A 196 -18.07 1.99 -13.80
N LYS A 197 -18.76 1.74 -14.91
CA LYS A 197 -18.21 1.88 -16.27
C LYS A 197 -17.79 3.32 -16.57
N ASN A 198 -18.61 4.29 -16.18
CA ASN A 198 -18.28 5.71 -16.36
C ASN A 198 -17.01 6.08 -15.60
N ALA A 199 -16.88 5.66 -14.33
CA ALA A 199 -15.69 5.93 -13.51
C ALA A 199 -14.42 5.30 -14.13
N VAL A 200 -14.49 4.04 -14.59
CA VAL A 200 -13.35 3.36 -15.24
C VAL A 200 -12.95 4.06 -16.53
N ASN A 201 -13.90 4.51 -17.34
CA ASN A 201 -13.62 5.26 -18.57
C ASN A 201 -12.94 6.60 -18.27
N GLU A 202 -13.39 7.29 -17.22
CA GLU A 202 -12.83 8.58 -16.80
C GLU A 202 -11.38 8.42 -16.30
N GLU A 203 -11.10 7.38 -15.51
CA GLU A 203 -9.73 7.03 -15.10
C GLU A 203 -8.84 6.65 -16.30
N GLY A 204 -9.38 5.90 -17.26
CA GLY A 204 -8.67 5.55 -18.50
C GLY A 204 -8.25 6.79 -19.30
N PHE A 205 -9.16 7.76 -19.44
CA PHE A 205 -8.87 9.03 -20.10
C PHE A 205 -7.79 9.83 -19.34
N ARG A 206 -7.89 9.88 -18.01
CA ARG A 206 -6.92 10.57 -17.16
C ARG A 206 -5.52 9.98 -17.27
N ASN A 207 -5.42 8.65 -17.29
CA ASN A 207 -4.16 7.93 -17.47
C ASN A 207 -3.55 8.16 -18.86
N GLN A 208 -4.39 8.27 -19.90
CA GLN A 208 -3.92 8.61 -21.24
C GLN A 208 -3.37 10.05 -21.32
N ALA A 209 -4.05 11.00 -20.68
CA ALA A 209 -3.58 12.38 -20.59
C ALA A 209 -2.23 12.48 -19.85
N LEU A 210 -2.08 11.77 -18.73
CA LEU A 210 -0.84 11.70 -17.96
C LEU A 210 0.35 11.21 -18.79
N LYS A 211 0.18 10.15 -19.57
CA LYS A 211 1.22 9.66 -20.50
C LYS A 211 1.61 10.70 -21.55
N GLY A 212 0.64 11.49 -22.03
CA GLY A 212 0.90 12.59 -22.96
C GLY A 212 1.75 13.70 -22.33
N ILE A 213 1.46 14.04 -21.07
CA ILE A 213 2.25 15.03 -20.30
C ILE A 213 3.66 14.52 -20.04
N GLU A 214 3.84 13.25 -19.64
CA GLU A 214 5.16 12.65 -19.45
C GLU A 214 6.00 12.68 -20.74
N ALA A 215 5.38 12.40 -21.89
CA ALA A 215 6.05 12.45 -23.19
C ALA A 215 6.48 13.89 -23.57
N LEU A 216 5.68 14.90 -23.20
CA LEU A 216 6.05 16.31 -23.37
C LEU A 216 7.17 16.69 -22.42
N ASN A 217 7.11 16.30 -21.15
CA ASN A 217 8.15 16.62 -20.16
C ASN A 217 9.51 16.06 -20.60
N LYS A 218 9.53 14.80 -21.07
CA LYS A 218 10.75 14.19 -21.61
C LYS A 218 11.32 14.92 -22.83
N LYS A 219 10.45 15.53 -23.65
CA LYS A 219 10.91 16.39 -24.77
C LYS A 219 11.47 17.71 -24.27
N VAL A 220 10.87 18.30 -23.23
CA VAL A 220 11.36 19.53 -22.59
C VAL A 220 12.74 19.30 -21.98
N ASP A 221 12.93 18.23 -21.20
CA ASP A 221 14.24 17.87 -20.64
C ASP A 221 15.30 17.67 -21.76
N GLY A 222 14.88 17.06 -22.88
CA GLY A 222 15.73 16.89 -24.05
C GLY A 222 16.10 18.20 -24.76
N LEU A 223 15.27 19.23 -24.66
CA LEU A 223 15.57 20.57 -25.19
C LEU A 223 16.45 21.36 -24.22
N GLU A 224 16.22 21.27 -22.91
CA GLU A 224 17.08 21.89 -21.89
C GLU A 224 18.53 21.39 -22.01
N THR A 225 18.74 20.08 -22.12
CA THR A 225 20.10 19.52 -22.31
C THR A 225 20.76 19.90 -23.65
N LYS A 226 19.99 20.35 -24.64
CA LYS A 226 20.54 20.90 -25.89
C LYS A 226 20.90 22.37 -25.71
N ALA A 227 20.04 23.15 -25.06
CA ALA A 227 20.31 24.54 -24.73
C ALA A 227 21.56 24.68 -23.84
N ASP A 228 21.72 23.82 -22.83
CA ASP A 228 22.91 23.79 -21.96
C ASP A 228 24.20 23.54 -22.75
N ARG A 229 24.16 22.64 -23.74
CA ARG A 229 25.30 22.35 -24.62
C ARG A 229 25.65 23.52 -25.53
N GLU A 230 24.66 24.23 -26.06
CA GLU A 230 24.90 25.46 -26.83
C GLU A 230 25.51 26.56 -25.96
N ASP A 231 25.03 26.73 -24.73
CA ASP A 231 25.56 27.72 -23.78
C ASP A 231 26.98 27.39 -23.32
N GLU A 232 27.30 26.10 -23.13
CA GLU A 232 28.66 25.65 -22.81
C GLU A 232 29.61 25.90 -23.98
N PHE A 233 29.21 25.55 -25.21
CA PHE A 233 30.00 25.85 -26.41
C PHE A 233 30.23 27.35 -26.57
N ARG A 234 29.19 28.17 -26.35
CA ARG A 234 29.30 29.63 -26.42
C ARG A 234 30.28 30.18 -25.39
N ARG A 235 30.29 29.64 -24.16
CA ARG A 235 31.28 29.99 -23.13
C ARG A 235 32.69 29.62 -23.57
N HIS A 236 32.89 28.42 -24.11
CA HIS A 236 34.19 27.97 -24.60
C HIS A 236 34.75 28.88 -25.70
N VAL A 237 33.91 29.27 -26.66
CA VAL A 237 34.29 30.21 -27.73
C VAL A 237 34.68 31.58 -27.16
N LEU A 238 33.94 32.10 -26.17
CA LEU A 238 34.27 33.38 -25.53
C LEU A 238 35.61 33.34 -24.80
N ASP A 239 35.94 32.23 -24.15
CA ASP A 239 37.23 32.08 -23.46
C ASP A 239 38.39 31.98 -24.45
N GLN A 240 38.24 31.23 -25.54
CA GLN A 240 39.22 31.21 -26.64
C GLN A 240 39.48 32.61 -27.22
N LEU A 241 38.43 33.42 -27.40
CA LEU A 241 38.57 34.81 -27.86
C LEU A 241 39.29 35.71 -26.85
N LYS A 242 39.09 35.50 -25.54
CA LYS A 242 39.85 36.21 -24.50
C LYS A 242 41.33 35.85 -24.52
N GLU A 243 41.67 34.57 -24.59
CA GLU A 243 43.06 34.10 -24.67
C GLU A 243 43.77 34.65 -25.92
N MET A 244 43.08 34.65 -27.06
CA MET A 244 43.60 35.24 -28.29
C MET A 244 43.83 36.75 -28.15
N LYS A 245 42.90 37.47 -27.51
CA LYS A 245 43.04 38.91 -27.23
C LYS A 245 44.24 39.20 -26.30
N GLU A 246 44.44 38.40 -25.26
CA GLU A 246 45.59 38.54 -24.37
C GLU A 246 46.92 38.26 -25.09
N SER A 247 46.94 37.23 -25.95
CA SER A 247 48.11 36.91 -26.77
C SER A 247 48.48 38.06 -27.71
N ILE A 248 47.48 38.69 -28.35
CA ILE A 248 47.67 39.88 -29.19
C ILE A 248 48.22 41.05 -28.35
N ASN A 249 47.67 41.31 -27.17
CA ASN A 249 48.15 42.37 -26.28
C ASN A 249 49.61 42.14 -25.85
N ASN A 250 49.98 40.89 -25.54
CA ASN A 250 51.35 40.53 -25.18
C ASN A 250 52.32 40.71 -26.36
N LEU A 251 51.91 40.33 -27.58
CA LEU A 251 52.69 40.59 -28.80
C LEU A 251 52.88 42.09 -29.03
N HIS A 252 51.81 42.88 -28.88
CA HIS A 252 51.85 44.33 -29.03
C HIS A 252 52.83 44.96 -28.02
N ARG A 253 52.83 44.49 -26.78
CA ARG A 253 53.77 44.92 -25.73
C ARG A 253 55.22 44.55 -26.07
N LYS A 254 55.47 43.33 -26.55
CA LYS A 254 56.81 42.90 -27.00
C LYS A 254 57.33 43.70 -28.19
N MET A 255 56.46 44.06 -29.13
CA MET A 255 56.83 44.93 -30.26
C MET A 255 57.18 46.35 -29.79
N ALA A 256 56.43 46.90 -28.82
CA ALA A 256 56.75 48.19 -28.21
C ALA A 256 58.11 48.18 -27.47
N ASP A 257 58.39 47.14 -26.68
CA ASP A 257 59.68 46.98 -25.98
C ASP A 257 60.85 46.78 -26.96
N SER A 258 60.63 46.05 -28.06
CA SER A 258 61.65 45.85 -29.10
C SER A 258 61.96 47.14 -29.85
N ARG A 259 60.96 48.02 -30.02
CA ARG A 259 61.12 49.35 -30.61
C ARG A 259 61.91 50.27 -29.69
N HIS A 260 61.60 50.28 -28.39
CA HIS A 260 62.37 51.03 -27.39
C HIS A 260 63.85 50.60 -27.32
N LYS A 261 64.13 49.29 -27.39
CA LYS A 261 65.51 48.77 -27.43
C LYS A 261 66.26 49.07 -28.72
N ALA A 262 65.54 49.28 -29.83
CA ALA A 262 66.15 49.73 -31.08
C ALA A 262 66.52 51.21 -30.99
N ASP A 263 65.67 52.04 -30.38
CA ASP A 263 65.96 53.46 -30.16
C ASP A 263 67.13 53.66 -29.18
N GLU A 264 67.24 52.85 -28.12
CA GLU A 264 68.34 52.90 -27.12
C GLU A 264 69.72 52.46 -27.68
N LYS A 265 69.76 51.73 -28.80
CA LYS A 265 71.01 51.35 -29.49
C LYS A 265 71.51 52.37 -30.51
N THR A 266 70.79 53.48 -30.70
CA THR A 266 71.07 54.48 -31.73
C THR A 266 71.55 55.81 -31.16
N GLU A 267 71.92 55.87 -29.88
CA GLU A 267 72.62 57.01 -29.28
C GLU A 267 74.08 56.63 -28.99
N PRO A 268 75.08 57.40 -29.49
CA PRO A 268 76.51 57.21 -29.21
C PRO A 268 76.93 57.65 -27.81
#